data_AF-X1DID4-F1
#
_entry.id   AF-X1DID4-F1
#
_cell.length_a   1.000
_cell.length_b   1.000
_cell.length_c   1.000
_cell.angle_alpha   90.00
_cell.angle_beta   90.00
_cell.angle_gamma   90.00
#
_symmetry.space_group_name_H-M   'P 1'
#
loop_
_entity.id
_entity.type
_entity.pdbx_description
1 polymer ?
#
loop_
_entity_poly.entity_id
_entity_poly.type
_entity_poly.pdbx_seq_one_letter_code
_entity_poly.pdbx_strand_id
1 'polypeptide(L)'
;NTSFMAASSALQTFQDETLLLKLEDQEHPYRRRQGEIKTAVMWSQRNLGCSLIQFLTLYWNPSQVSNPIVVYVGSAPGLTIPLISDLLPEITFHLYDPKPFGIKGSDKIRIHTGKQGWFNDTTARQWSNNQNVFFVSDIRNVDFGKVTGFKLEEAIQKDMELQKRWYLIINPVKSM
;
A
#
# COMPACT_ATOMS: atom_id res chain seq x y z
N ASN A 1 12.70 -39.48 32.00
CA ASN A 1 13.69 -38.51 31.51
C ASN A 1 13.49 -38.26 30.03
N THR A 2 12.63 -37.29 29.69
CA THR A 2 12.41 -36.86 28.31
C THR A 2 12.56 -35.35 28.31
N SER A 3 13.77 -34.90 28.01
CA SER A 3 14.13 -33.49 27.90
C SER A 3 13.52 -32.93 26.62
N PHE A 4 12.49 -32.10 26.75
CA PHE A 4 12.08 -31.20 25.69
C PHE A 4 13.15 -30.12 25.55
N MET A 5 13.98 -30.22 24.51
CA MET A 5 14.82 -29.10 24.10
C MET A 5 13.89 -27.99 23.58
N ALA A 6 13.74 -26.93 24.35
CA ALA A 6 13.20 -25.68 23.86
C ALA A 6 14.17 -25.14 22.80
N ALA A 7 13.77 -25.19 21.52
CA ALA A 7 14.40 -24.38 20.50
C ALA A 7 14.10 -22.92 20.84
N SER A 8 15.03 -22.27 21.54
CA SER A 8 15.09 -20.82 21.64
C SER A 8 15.33 -20.29 20.23
N SER A 9 14.26 -20.07 19.45
CA SER A 9 14.36 -19.27 18.23
C SER A 9 14.75 -17.87 18.69
N ALA A 10 16.02 -17.52 18.57
CA ALA A 10 16.47 -16.15 18.78
C ALA A 10 15.59 -15.26 17.90
N LEU A 11 14.93 -14.26 18.52
CA LEU A 11 14.18 -13.27 17.78
C LEU A 11 15.16 -12.60 16.81
N GLN A 12 14.99 -12.87 15.52
CA GLN A 12 15.80 -12.24 14.49
C GLN A 12 15.39 -10.76 14.42
N THR A 13 16.33 -9.87 14.73
CA THR A 13 16.13 -8.43 14.54
C THR A 13 16.33 -8.11 13.06
N PHE A 14 15.28 -7.63 12.41
CA PHE A 14 15.37 -7.11 11.05
C PHE A 14 16.03 -5.73 11.07
N GLN A 15 17.00 -5.54 10.19
CA GLN A 15 17.66 -4.25 9.93
C GLN A 15 17.21 -3.71 8.56
N ASP A 16 17.37 -2.42 8.29
CA ASP A 16 16.98 -1.81 7.01
C ASP A 16 17.59 -2.53 5.80
N GLU A 17 18.85 -2.93 5.91
CA GLU A 17 19.58 -3.69 4.89
C GLU A 17 19.06 -5.13 4.68
N THR A 18 18.27 -5.67 5.61
CA THR A 18 17.59 -6.97 5.46
C THR A 18 16.25 -6.85 4.72
N LEU A 19 15.80 -5.64 4.43
CA LEU A 19 14.58 -5.39 3.65
C LEU A 19 14.84 -5.33 2.13
N LEU A 20 16.10 -5.42 1.71
CA LEU A 20 16.52 -5.30 0.31
C LEU A 20 17.05 -6.62 -0.21
N LEU A 21 16.70 -6.94 -1.46
CA LEU A 21 17.34 -8.03 -2.20
C LEU A 21 18.74 -7.59 -2.66
N LYS A 22 19.73 -8.44 -2.42
CA LYS A 22 21.13 -8.24 -2.78
C LYS A 22 21.50 -9.11 -3.98
N LEU A 23 22.58 -8.75 -4.68
CA LEU A 23 23.04 -9.50 -5.86
C LEU A 23 23.55 -10.91 -5.49
N GLU A 24 24.00 -11.06 -4.26
CA GLU A 24 24.46 -12.32 -3.66
C GLU A 24 23.34 -13.19 -3.07
N ASP A 25 22.09 -12.70 -3.05
CA ASP A 25 20.97 -13.46 -2.50
C ASP A 25 20.67 -14.70 -3.35
N GLN A 26 20.27 -15.78 -2.69
CA GLN A 26 19.96 -17.04 -3.36
C GLN A 26 18.74 -16.89 -4.28
N GLU A 27 18.93 -17.10 -5.58
CA GLU A 27 17.85 -17.17 -6.54
C GLU A 27 17.25 -18.58 -6.64
N HIS A 28 15.93 -18.63 -6.86
CA HIS A 28 15.21 -19.85 -7.14
C HIS A 28 14.40 -19.71 -8.43
N PRO A 29 14.26 -20.78 -9.24
CA PRO A 29 13.45 -20.72 -10.45
C PRO A 29 11.99 -20.38 -10.11
N TYR A 30 11.39 -19.51 -10.91
CA TYR A 30 9.99 -19.11 -10.73
C TYR A 30 9.07 -20.34 -10.80
N ARG A 31 8.25 -20.54 -9.76
CA ARG A 31 7.19 -21.54 -9.73
C ARG A 31 5.88 -20.90 -9.31
N ARG A 32 4.86 -21.00 -10.18
CA ARG A 32 3.51 -20.57 -9.82
C ARG A 32 2.94 -21.53 -8.76
N ARG A 33 2.50 -20.99 -7.63
CA ARG A 33 1.75 -21.75 -6.62
C ARG A 33 0.43 -22.21 -7.23
N GLN A 34 0.19 -23.53 -7.26
CA GLN A 34 -1.06 -24.13 -7.70
C GLN A 34 -1.52 -25.15 -6.66
N GLY A 35 -2.77 -25.07 -6.23
CA GLY A 35 -3.35 -26.02 -5.26
C GLY A 35 -2.86 -25.89 -3.81
N GLU A 36 -2.03 -24.90 -3.49
CA GLU A 36 -1.53 -24.68 -2.12
C GLU A 36 -2.62 -24.07 -1.22
N ILE A 37 -2.76 -24.63 -0.01
CA ILE A 37 -3.73 -24.16 0.99
C ILE A 37 -3.26 -22.82 1.55
N LYS A 38 -4.11 -21.79 1.44
CA LYS A 38 -3.91 -20.53 2.14
C LYS A 38 -4.47 -20.66 3.55
N THR A 39 -3.60 -20.58 4.55
CA THR A 39 -3.97 -20.73 5.98
C THR A 39 -4.60 -19.46 6.58
N ALA A 40 -4.49 -18.32 5.90
CA ALA A 40 -5.04 -17.05 6.35
C ALA A 40 -6.20 -16.58 5.48
N VAL A 41 -7.30 -16.24 6.15
CA VAL A 41 -8.46 -15.57 5.56
C VAL A 41 -8.05 -14.15 5.13
N MET A 42 -8.49 -13.72 3.93
CA MET A 42 -8.26 -12.36 3.40
C MET A 42 -6.77 -11.94 3.29
N TRP A 43 -5.90 -12.86 2.87
CA TRP A 43 -4.45 -12.63 2.70
C TRP A 43 -4.09 -11.27 2.06
N SER A 44 -4.78 -10.87 0.99
CA SER A 44 -4.49 -9.62 0.29
C SER A 44 -4.71 -8.37 1.16
N GLN A 45 -5.79 -8.32 1.95
CA GLN A 45 -6.08 -7.18 2.82
C GLN A 45 -5.11 -7.11 3.99
N ARG A 46 -4.69 -8.27 4.52
CA ARG A 46 -3.63 -8.36 5.54
C ARG A 46 -2.30 -7.85 4.99
N ASN A 47 -1.92 -8.30 3.80
CA ASN A 47 -0.66 -7.88 3.17
C ASN A 47 -0.61 -6.36 2.97
N LEU A 48 -1.66 -5.78 2.36
CA LEU A 48 -1.75 -4.34 2.15
C LEU A 48 -1.72 -3.57 3.47
N GLY A 49 -2.41 -4.05 4.50
CA GLY A 49 -2.40 -3.43 5.83
C GLY A 49 -1.02 -3.43 6.47
N CYS A 50 -0.33 -4.56 6.45
CA CYS A 50 1.03 -4.67 6.98
C CYS A 50 2.01 -3.76 6.22
N SER A 51 1.93 -3.71 4.90
CA SER A 51 2.76 -2.81 4.08
C SER A 51 2.51 -1.34 4.41
N LEU A 52 1.24 -0.94 4.58
CA LEU A 52 0.90 0.44 4.94
C LEU A 52 1.37 0.82 6.34
N ILE A 53 1.20 -0.07 7.32
CA ILE A 53 1.75 0.15 8.68
C ILE A 53 3.27 0.28 8.60
N GLN A 54 3.95 -0.65 7.94
CA GLN A 54 5.40 -0.62 7.79
C GLN A 54 5.88 0.68 7.15
N PHE A 55 5.30 1.06 6.02
CA PHE A 55 5.61 2.30 5.32
C PHE A 55 5.46 3.52 6.23
N LEU A 56 4.33 3.66 6.91
CA LEU A 56 4.09 4.81 7.79
C LEU A 56 5.06 4.80 8.99
N THR A 57 5.30 3.66 9.62
CA THR A 57 6.23 3.56 10.76
C THR A 57 7.68 3.85 10.41
N LEU A 58 8.13 3.50 9.19
CA LEU A 58 9.50 3.75 8.75
C LEU A 58 9.73 5.20 8.31
N TYR A 59 8.70 5.83 7.74
CA TYR A 59 8.90 7.08 7.00
C TYR A 59 8.20 8.30 7.58
N TRP A 60 7.22 8.13 8.47
CA TRP A 60 6.62 9.25 9.17
C TRP A 60 7.38 9.55 10.46
N ASN A 61 8.02 10.72 10.48
CA ASN A 61 8.63 11.28 11.68
C ASN A 61 7.74 12.41 12.25
N PRO A 62 7.13 12.24 13.42
CA PRO A 62 6.26 13.25 14.04
C PRO A 62 6.94 14.59 14.29
N SER A 63 8.27 14.63 14.48
CA SER A 63 9.03 15.88 14.66
C SER A 63 9.23 16.66 13.35
N GLN A 64 9.06 16.01 12.20
CA GLN A 64 9.17 16.63 10.87
C GLN A 64 7.80 16.94 10.26
N VAL A 65 6.82 16.08 10.51
CA VAL A 65 5.45 16.20 9.96
C VAL A 65 4.44 15.97 11.08
N SER A 66 3.82 17.06 11.57
CA SER A 66 2.93 17.01 12.74
C SER A 66 1.49 16.59 12.43
N ASN A 67 1.05 16.69 11.17
CA ASN A 67 -0.31 16.35 10.72
C ASN A 67 -0.26 15.60 9.38
N PRO A 68 0.26 14.37 9.36
CA PRO A 68 0.42 13.58 8.15
C PRO A 68 -0.92 13.31 7.46
N ILE A 69 -0.92 13.41 6.13
CA ILE A 69 -2.07 13.10 5.28
C ILE A 69 -1.68 11.99 4.33
N VAL A 70 -2.44 10.89 4.34
CA VAL A 70 -2.28 9.80 3.38
C VAL A 70 -3.27 9.99 2.24
N VAL A 71 -2.76 10.19 1.03
CA VAL A 71 -3.55 10.18 -0.21
C VAL A 71 -3.41 8.80 -0.84
N TYR A 72 -4.46 7.96 -0.72
CA TYR A 72 -4.43 6.57 -1.15
C TYR A 72 -5.38 6.34 -2.35
N VAL A 73 -4.78 6.17 -3.52
CA VAL A 73 -5.46 5.93 -4.79
C VAL A 73 -5.55 4.43 -5.11
N GLY A 74 -6.71 3.96 -5.54
CA GLY A 74 -6.98 2.53 -5.75
C GLY A 74 -7.26 1.79 -4.43
N SER A 75 -7.90 2.48 -3.47
CA SER A 75 -7.99 2.02 -2.09
C SER A 75 -9.23 1.20 -1.76
N ALA A 76 -10.18 1.01 -2.68
CA ALA A 76 -11.35 0.17 -2.40
C ALA A 76 -10.95 -1.33 -2.35
N PRO A 77 -11.53 -2.13 -1.43
CA PRO A 77 -12.67 -1.80 -0.56
C PRO A 77 -12.30 -1.09 0.76
N GLY A 78 -11.01 -0.93 1.07
CA GLY A 78 -10.51 -0.15 2.21
C GLY A 78 -10.70 -0.78 3.59
N LEU A 79 -11.00 -2.08 3.68
CA LEU A 79 -11.43 -2.73 4.93
C LEU A 79 -10.40 -2.64 6.07
N THR A 80 -9.11 -2.55 5.76
CA THR A 80 -8.05 -2.44 6.77
C THR A 80 -7.82 -1.00 7.27
N ILE A 81 -8.31 0.02 6.56
CA ILE A 81 -8.03 1.43 6.90
C ILE A 81 -8.55 1.85 8.28
N PRO A 82 -9.76 1.44 8.74
CA PRO A 82 -10.22 1.78 10.09
C PRO A 82 -9.25 1.33 11.19
N LEU A 83 -8.75 0.08 11.11
CA LEU A 83 -7.76 -0.43 12.06
C LEU A 83 -6.49 0.42 12.08
N ILE A 84 -5.99 0.81 10.89
CA ILE A 84 -4.76 1.62 10.79
C ILE A 84 -4.99 3.04 11.30
N SER A 85 -6.17 3.61 11.03
CA SER A 85 -6.57 4.92 11.54
C SER A 85 -6.70 4.93 13.06
N ASP A 86 -7.08 3.82 13.68
CA ASP A 86 -7.13 3.69 15.14
C ASP A 86 -5.72 3.54 15.74
N LEU A 87 -4.82 2.85 15.03
CA LEU A 87 -3.42 2.67 15.45
C LEU A 87 -2.58 3.94 15.30
N LEU A 88 -2.86 4.77 14.30
CA LEU A 88 -2.13 5.98 13.95
C LEU A 88 -3.09 7.18 13.88
N PRO A 89 -3.67 7.60 15.02
CA PRO A 89 -4.77 8.58 15.07
C PRO A 89 -4.39 9.98 14.59
N GLU A 90 -3.11 10.31 14.48
CA GLU A 90 -2.61 11.58 13.94
C GLU A 90 -2.81 11.66 12.43
N ILE A 91 -2.87 10.52 11.73
CA ILE A 91 -2.95 10.44 10.27
C ILE A 91 -4.37 10.67 9.78
N THR A 92 -4.51 11.51 8.77
CA THR A 92 -5.77 11.67 8.02
C THR A 92 -5.68 10.97 6.67
N PHE A 93 -6.64 10.10 6.37
CA PHE A 93 -6.70 9.33 5.14
C PHE A 93 -7.68 9.96 4.15
N HIS A 94 -7.21 10.19 2.93
CA HIS A 94 -8.02 10.51 1.76
C HIS A 94 -7.98 9.34 0.79
N LEU A 95 -9.09 8.60 0.73
CA LEU A 95 -9.22 7.35 -0.01
C LEU A 95 -9.93 7.62 -1.33
N TYR A 96 -9.25 7.37 -2.45
CA TYR A 96 -9.78 7.54 -3.80
C TYR A 96 -9.93 6.20 -4.50
N ASP A 97 -11.17 5.85 -4.85
CA ASP A 97 -11.45 4.73 -5.75
C ASP A 97 -12.86 4.87 -6.35
N PRO A 98 -13.07 4.72 -7.67
CA PRO A 98 -14.41 4.75 -8.25
C PRO A 98 -15.32 3.61 -7.76
N LYS A 99 -14.75 2.51 -7.27
CA LYS A 99 -15.50 1.36 -6.71
C LYS A 99 -16.05 1.69 -5.31
N PRO A 100 -17.13 1.01 -4.88
CA PRO A 100 -17.69 1.21 -3.56
C PRO A 100 -16.72 0.75 -2.45
N PHE A 101 -16.71 1.50 -1.35
CA PHE A 101 -15.96 1.15 -0.14
C PHE A 101 -16.80 0.28 0.79
N GLY A 102 -16.14 -0.65 1.47
CA GLY A 102 -16.75 -1.49 2.51
C GLY A 102 -16.73 -0.86 3.91
N ILE A 103 -16.32 0.40 4.01
CA ILE A 103 -16.14 1.15 5.25
C ILE A 103 -16.90 2.48 5.19
N LYS A 104 -17.08 3.13 6.34
CA LYS A 104 -17.63 4.48 6.44
C LYS A 104 -16.51 5.49 6.69
N GLY A 105 -16.74 6.72 6.24
CA GLY A 105 -15.86 7.83 6.59
C GLY A 105 -15.95 8.18 8.09
N SER A 106 -14.95 8.90 8.56
CA SER A 106 -14.84 9.44 9.92
C SER A 106 -14.10 10.78 9.86
N ASP A 107 -13.81 11.39 11.02
CA ASP A 107 -13.00 12.61 11.06
C ASP A 107 -11.60 12.42 10.47
N LYS A 108 -11.08 11.19 10.56
CA LYS A 108 -9.76 10.77 10.05
C LYS A 108 -9.81 10.04 8.71
N ILE A 109 -10.99 9.68 8.21
CA ILE A 109 -11.15 8.94 6.96
C ILE A 109 -12.11 9.67 6.03
N ARG A 110 -11.59 10.21 4.94
CA ARG A 110 -12.34 10.88 3.87
C ARG A 110 -12.40 9.95 2.66
N ILE A 111 -13.61 9.61 2.22
CA ILE A 111 -13.84 8.68 1.10
C ILE A 111 -14.29 9.46 -0.13
N HIS A 112 -13.61 9.23 -1.24
CA HIS A 112 -13.93 9.76 -2.56
C HIS A 112 -14.27 8.58 -3.48
N THR A 113 -15.54 8.44 -3.86
CA THR A 113 -16.03 7.30 -4.66
C THR A 113 -16.86 7.73 -5.87
N GLY A 114 -17.20 6.77 -6.74
CA GLY A 114 -17.88 7.03 -8.00
C GLY A 114 -17.07 7.99 -8.88
N LYS A 115 -17.70 9.08 -9.32
CA LYS A 115 -17.01 10.11 -10.14
C LYS A 115 -15.91 10.84 -9.37
N GLN A 116 -16.09 11.05 -8.06
CA GLN A 116 -15.08 11.73 -7.23
C GLN A 116 -13.91 10.81 -6.88
N GLY A 117 -14.10 9.50 -6.95
CA GLY A 117 -13.05 8.51 -6.76
C GLY A 117 -12.10 8.34 -7.95
N TRP A 118 -12.44 8.92 -9.11
CA TRP A 118 -11.54 8.95 -10.26
C TRP A 118 -10.41 9.95 -10.01
N PHE A 119 -9.24 9.42 -9.67
CA PHE A 119 -8.03 10.20 -9.48
C PHE A 119 -7.39 10.54 -10.83
N ASN A 120 -7.07 11.83 -11.03
CA ASN A 120 -6.48 12.35 -12.26
C ASN A 120 -5.51 13.48 -11.93
N ASP A 121 -4.86 14.03 -12.94
CA ASP A 121 -3.85 15.08 -12.78
C ASP A 121 -4.41 16.35 -12.11
N THR A 122 -5.69 16.67 -12.29
CA THR A 122 -6.34 17.79 -11.60
C THR A 122 -6.45 17.51 -10.10
N THR A 123 -6.88 16.30 -9.72
CA THR A 123 -6.92 15.89 -8.31
C THR A 123 -5.52 15.81 -7.70
N ALA A 124 -4.54 15.28 -8.43
CA ALA A 124 -3.14 15.25 -7.99
C ALA A 124 -2.62 16.66 -7.68
N ARG A 125 -2.95 17.66 -8.52
CA ARG A 125 -2.55 19.06 -8.30
C ARG A 125 -3.18 19.67 -7.05
N GLN A 126 -4.36 19.22 -6.60
CA GLN A 126 -4.96 19.68 -5.34
C GLN A 126 -4.11 19.31 -4.13
N TRP A 127 -3.31 18.25 -4.24
CA TRP A 127 -2.40 17.78 -3.20
C TRP A 127 -0.98 18.34 -3.34
N SER A 128 -0.69 19.04 -4.43
CA SER A 128 0.62 19.65 -4.65
C SER A 128 0.91 20.74 -3.60
N ASN A 129 2.19 20.97 -3.32
CA ASN A 129 2.70 21.94 -2.34
C ASN A 129 2.34 21.65 -0.87
N ASN A 130 1.71 20.52 -0.56
CA ASN A 130 1.44 20.12 0.81
C ASN A 130 2.58 19.24 1.34
N GLN A 131 3.36 19.80 2.27
CA GLN A 131 4.55 19.15 2.85
C GLN A 131 4.23 18.04 3.86
N ASN A 132 2.95 17.69 4.02
CA ASN A 132 2.50 16.63 4.94
C ASN A 132 1.96 15.40 4.22
N VAL A 133 2.03 15.35 2.88
CA VAL A 133 1.41 14.28 2.10
C VAL A 133 2.32 13.06 1.98
N PHE A 134 1.77 11.92 2.36
CA PHE A 134 2.25 10.59 2.03
C PHE A 134 1.36 10.03 0.91
N PHE A 135 1.97 9.64 -0.20
CA PHE A 135 1.22 9.18 -1.38
C PHE A 135 1.25 7.65 -1.46
N VAL A 136 0.10 7.03 -1.69
CA VAL A 136 -0.01 5.58 -1.85
C VAL A 136 -0.80 5.27 -3.11
N SER A 137 -0.29 4.38 -3.95
CA SER A 137 -1.03 3.90 -5.13
C SER A 137 -1.13 2.38 -5.21
N ASP A 138 -2.36 1.87 -5.35
CA ASP A 138 -2.65 0.47 -5.70
C ASP A 138 -3.65 0.43 -6.87
N ILE A 139 -3.44 1.29 -7.87
CA ILE A 139 -4.31 1.33 -9.06
C ILE A 139 -4.16 0.07 -9.90
N ARG A 140 -5.29 -0.36 -10.45
CA ARG A 140 -5.40 -1.52 -11.35
C ARG A 140 -6.47 -1.22 -12.39
N ASN A 141 -6.10 -0.57 -13.48
CA ASN A 141 -7.06 -0.18 -14.51
C ASN A 141 -7.40 -1.32 -15.47
N VAL A 142 -6.73 -2.47 -15.35
CA VAL A 142 -6.96 -3.64 -16.22
C VAL A 142 -7.54 -4.84 -15.47
N ASP A 143 -8.47 -5.50 -16.17
CA ASP A 143 -9.00 -6.80 -15.77
C ASP A 143 -8.00 -7.90 -16.15
N PHE A 144 -7.15 -8.26 -15.19
CA PHE A 144 -6.13 -9.32 -15.31
C PHE A 144 -6.70 -10.71 -15.64
N GLY A 145 -8.01 -10.92 -15.49
CA GLY A 145 -8.68 -12.16 -15.88
C GLY A 145 -9.00 -12.23 -17.38
N LYS A 146 -9.01 -11.09 -18.08
CA LYS A 146 -9.44 -10.98 -19.48
C LYS A 146 -8.34 -10.54 -20.43
N VAL A 147 -7.37 -9.78 -19.93
CA VAL A 147 -6.24 -9.28 -20.73
C VAL A 147 -4.99 -10.09 -20.37
N THR A 148 -4.32 -10.63 -21.38
CA THR A 148 -3.14 -11.48 -21.21
C THR A 148 -2.01 -11.09 -22.16
N GLY A 149 -0.81 -11.56 -21.88
CA GLY A 149 0.38 -11.36 -22.72
C GLY A 149 0.75 -9.89 -22.87
N PHE A 150 1.18 -9.50 -24.06
CA PHE A 150 1.71 -8.16 -24.34
C PHE A 150 0.75 -7.01 -23.98
N LYS A 151 -0.57 -7.20 -24.19
CA LYS A 151 -1.57 -6.18 -23.85
C LYS A 151 -1.68 -5.94 -22.34
N LEU A 152 -1.39 -6.96 -21.54
CA LEU A 152 -1.36 -6.83 -20.09
C LEU A 152 -0.17 -5.99 -19.66
N GLU A 153 1.02 -6.30 -20.19
CA GLU A 153 2.26 -5.57 -19.92
C GLU A 153 2.15 -4.09 -20.30
N GLU A 154 1.61 -3.77 -21.49
CA GLU A 154 1.38 -2.38 -21.89
C GLU A 154 0.50 -1.61 -20.90
N ALA A 155 -0.50 -2.29 -20.35
CA ALA A 155 -1.43 -1.64 -19.45
C ALA A 155 -0.86 -1.47 -18.04
N ILE A 156 -0.07 -2.44 -17.57
CA ILE A 156 0.75 -2.29 -16.37
C ILE A 156 1.70 -1.10 -16.55
N GLN A 157 2.35 -0.97 -17.71
CA GLN A 157 3.23 0.16 -18.01
C GLN A 157 2.47 1.49 -17.97
N LYS A 158 1.26 1.57 -18.53
CA LYS A 158 0.42 2.78 -18.44
C LYS A 158 0.06 3.13 -17.00
N ASP A 159 -0.28 2.13 -16.18
CA ASP A 159 -0.55 2.34 -14.76
C ASP A 159 0.71 2.81 -14.01
N MET A 160 1.90 2.28 -14.32
CA MET A 160 3.16 2.75 -13.73
C MET A 160 3.48 4.20 -14.13
N GLU A 161 3.24 4.60 -15.38
CA GLU A 161 3.46 5.98 -15.82
C GLU A 161 2.49 6.97 -15.18
N LEU A 162 1.23 6.55 -14.93
CA LEU A 162 0.27 7.36 -14.16
C LEU A 162 0.76 7.56 -12.72
N GLN A 163 1.18 6.48 -12.05
CA GLN A 163 1.71 6.54 -10.69
C GLN A 163 2.91 7.48 -10.59
N LYS A 164 3.88 7.33 -11.51
CA LYS A 164 5.05 8.21 -11.61
C LYS A 164 4.64 9.67 -11.83
N ARG A 165 3.69 9.93 -12.72
CA ARG A 165 3.21 11.28 -13.01
C ARG A 165 2.57 11.91 -11.77
N TRP A 166 1.70 11.18 -11.08
CA TRP A 166 1.05 11.68 -9.87
C TRP A 166 2.05 11.92 -8.74
N TYR A 167 3.03 11.04 -8.56
CA TYR A 167 4.15 11.28 -7.65
C TYR A 167 4.85 12.61 -7.94
N LEU A 168 5.20 12.88 -9.21
CA LEU A 168 5.86 14.12 -9.60
C LEU A 168 4.99 15.36 -9.42
N ILE A 169 3.68 15.25 -9.66
CA ILE A 169 2.72 16.35 -9.48
C ILE A 169 2.52 16.67 -7.99
N ILE A 170 2.34 15.63 -7.16
CA ILE A 170 2.05 15.78 -5.73
C ILE A 170 3.31 16.24 -5.00
N ASN A 171 4.48 15.73 -5.40
CA ASN A 171 5.75 15.89 -4.69
C ASN A 171 5.62 15.55 -3.19
N PRO A 172 5.22 14.31 -2.85
CA PRO A 172 4.91 13.91 -1.48
C PRO A 172 6.19 13.78 -0.64
N VAL A 173 6.03 13.76 0.69
CA VAL A 173 7.10 13.46 1.66
C VAL A 173 7.74 12.12 1.34
N LYS A 174 6.90 11.09 1.15
CA LYS A 174 7.25 9.76 0.66
C LYS A 174 6.08 9.15 -0.11
N SER A 175 6.39 8.14 -0.93
CA SER A 175 5.39 7.35 -1.63
C SER A 175 5.67 5.86 -1.60
N MET A 176 4.61 5.05 -1.71
CA MET A 176 4.67 3.63 -2.07
C MET A 176 3.64 3.24 -3.12
#